data_AF-A0A7R9HC89-F1
#
_entry.id   AF-A0A7R9HC89-F1
#
_cell.length_a   1.000
_cell.length_b   1.000
_cell.length_c   1.000
_cell.angle_alpha   90.00
_cell.angle_beta   90.00
_cell.angle_gamma   90.00
#
_symmetry.space_group_name_H-M   'P 1'
#
loop_
_entity.id
_entity.type
_entity.pdbx_description
1 polymer ?
#
loop_
_entity_poly.entity_id
_entity_poly.type
_entity_poly.pdbx_seq_one_letter_code
_entity_poly.pdbx_strand_id
1 'polypeptide(L)'
;MAQNVNPYLTASTTPSKTNEETLNRSKDNHAVSKRSHYSSRRKIKQLPVKLHIGGVSRVTCRHLWSQGLVRGASAHLMTIRMVLHLITLQKELMILMMSPDKSVSAFPEGENLFKWIGTITGPEGTVYDGLTYKLALEFPHSYPYSAPIVRFLTPCFHPNVDLAGNICLDILKDKWSALYDVRTILLSIQSLLG
;
A
#
# COMPACT_ATOMS: atom_id res chain seq x y z
N MET A 1 56.07 -22.40 57.26
CA MET A 1 56.19 -21.07 56.61
C MET A 1 54.84 -20.80 55.94
N ALA A 2 53.86 -20.30 56.68
CA ALA A 2 53.52 -18.87 56.81
C ALA A 2 53.07 -18.29 55.45
N GLN A 3 51.76 -18.24 55.17
CA GLN A 3 50.77 -17.20 55.56
C GLN A 3 50.75 -15.99 54.60
N ASN A 4 49.61 -15.71 53.96
CA ASN A 4 48.84 -14.46 54.11
C ASN A 4 47.65 -14.44 53.12
N VAL A 5 46.44 -14.77 53.56
CA VAL A 5 45.31 -13.92 54.03
C VAL A 5 44.66 -12.96 53.02
N ASN A 6 43.35 -13.16 52.97
CA ASN A 6 42.28 -12.35 52.44
C ASN A 6 41.89 -11.25 53.45
N PRO A 7 41.54 -10.04 53.00
CA PRO A 7 40.47 -9.27 53.65
C PRO A 7 39.58 -8.71 52.52
N TYR A 8 38.29 -9.02 52.40
CA TYR A 8 37.27 -8.84 53.41
C TYR A 8 36.14 -9.83 53.16
N LEU A 9 35.95 -10.69 54.14
CA LEU A 9 34.81 -11.56 54.35
C LEU A 9 33.72 -10.79 55.13
N THR A 10 32.50 -11.30 55.06
CA THR A 10 31.38 -11.20 56.02
C THR A 10 30.35 -10.07 55.79
N ALA A 11 29.04 -10.27 56.00
CA ALA A 11 28.34 -11.42 56.57
C ALA A 11 26.86 -11.45 56.12
N SER A 12 26.31 -12.68 56.20
CA SER A 12 24.93 -13.09 56.52
C SER A 12 23.92 -12.04 57.00
N THR A 13 22.62 -12.22 56.72
CA THR A 13 21.59 -12.84 57.62
C THR A 13 20.18 -12.71 56.96
N THR A 14 19.38 -13.79 56.96
CA THR A 14 17.88 -13.81 56.82
C THR A 14 17.20 -13.24 58.09
N PRO A 15 15.86 -13.14 58.29
CA PRO A 15 14.65 -13.22 57.44
C PRO A 15 13.62 -12.06 57.63
N SER A 16 12.56 -12.05 56.81
CA SER A 16 11.17 -11.62 57.09
C SER A 16 10.86 -10.20 57.61
N LYS A 17 10.11 -9.42 56.79
CA LYS A 17 8.71 -8.97 57.03
C LYS A 17 8.43 -7.62 56.34
N THR A 18 7.16 -7.50 55.94
CA THR A 18 6.33 -6.28 55.87
C THR A 18 6.46 -5.33 54.67
N ASN A 19 5.31 -5.25 53.97
CA ASN A 19 4.66 -4.07 53.43
C ASN A 19 4.62 -3.97 51.91
N GLU A 20 3.51 -4.50 51.39
CA GLU A 20 2.81 -4.05 50.19
C GLU A 20 2.62 -2.52 50.23
N GLU A 21 3.10 -1.85 49.19
CA GLU A 21 2.58 -0.56 48.77
C GLU A 21 2.29 -0.61 47.25
N THR A 22 0.99 -0.53 46.95
CA THR A 22 0.35 0.46 46.05
C THR A 22 0.98 0.71 44.67
N LEU A 23 0.24 0.80 43.57
CA LEU A 23 -1.17 1.16 43.37
C LEU A 23 -1.49 0.81 41.92
N ASN A 24 -2.33 -0.21 41.72
CA ASN A 24 -2.88 -0.50 40.41
C ASN A 24 -3.84 0.62 40.01
N ARG A 25 -3.57 1.14 38.82
CA ARG A 25 -4.29 2.17 38.09
C ARG A 25 -5.79 1.83 37.98
N SER A 26 -6.60 2.60 38.69
CA SER A 26 -8.06 2.51 38.68
C SER A 26 -8.64 2.73 37.29
N LYS A 27 -9.64 1.89 36.97
CA LYS A 27 -10.54 2.00 35.84
C LYS A 27 -11.56 3.11 36.14
N ASP A 28 -11.50 4.21 35.41
CA ASP A 28 -12.56 5.20 35.40
C ASP A 28 -13.68 4.75 34.45
N ASN A 29 -14.64 4.02 35.02
CA ASN A 29 -16.01 3.97 34.50
C ASN A 29 -16.74 5.18 35.08
N HIS A 30 -17.04 6.19 34.26
CA HIS A 30 -18.02 7.20 34.66
C HIS A 30 -19.14 7.37 33.64
N ALA A 31 -20.33 7.37 34.23
CA ALA A 31 -21.61 7.17 33.61
C ALA A 31 -22.10 8.39 32.83
N VAL A 32 -22.98 8.05 31.91
CA VAL A 32 -23.86 8.92 31.12
C VAL A 32 -24.76 9.80 32.00
N SER A 33 -25.07 10.98 31.45
CA SER A 33 -26.22 11.86 31.71
C SER A 33 -25.94 13.09 32.59
N LYS A 34 -25.90 14.26 31.94
CA LYS A 34 -26.84 15.36 32.22
C LYS A 34 -26.86 16.41 31.10
N ARG A 35 -28.07 16.87 30.84
CA ARG A 35 -28.55 17.77 29.79
C ARG A 35 -28.35 19.23 30.24
N SER A 36 -27.91 20.13 29.35
CA SER A 36 -28.26 21.56 29.47
C SER A 36 -28.09 22.30 28.14
N HIS A 37 -29.23 22.79 27.65
CA HIS A 37 -29.47 24.07 27.00
C HIS A 37 -28.40 24.65 26.05
N TYR A 38 -28.66 24.55 24.75
CA TYR A 38 -28.37 25.64 23.83
C TYR A 38 -29.59 25.96 22.98
N SER A 39 -30.25 27.06 23.33
CA SER A 39 -31.30 27.71 22.57
C SER A 39 -30.64 28.52 21.45
N SER A 40 -30.94 28.17 20.19
CA SER A 40 -30.96 29.13 19.07
C SER A 40 -31.63 28.50 17.85
N ARG A 41 -32.96 28.59 17.81
CA ARG A 41 -33.77 28.40 16.60
C ARG A 41 -33.39 29.49 15.59
N ARG A 42 -32.56 29.18 14.59
CA ARG A 42 -32.53 29.99 13.36
C ARG A 42 -33.79 29.65 12.56
N LYS A 43 -34.77 30.55 12.61
CA LYS A 43 -35.91 30.58 11.67
C LYS A 43 -35.35 30.65 10.25
N ILE A 44 -35.39 29.54 9.51
CA ILE A 44 -35.24 29.56 8.06
C ILE A 44 -36.52 30.18 7.52
N LYS A 45 -36.48 31.47 7.17
CA LYS A 45 -37.54 32.12 6.40
C LYS A 45 -37.54 31.48 5.01
N GLN A 46 -38.53 30.65 4.73
CA GLN A 46 -38.83 30.22 3.36
C GLN A 46 -39.27 31.46 2.58
N LEU A 47 -38.43 31.89 1.63
CA LEU A 47 -38.81 32.85 0.60
C LEU A 47 -39.36 32.05 -0.59
N PRO A 48 -40.55 32.38 -1.13
CA PRO A 48 -41.07 31.71 -2.31
C PRO A 48 -40.31 32.19 -3.55
N VAL A 49 -39.40 31.37 -4.08
CA VAL A 49 -38.84 31.58 -5.42
C VAL A 49 -39.84 31.04 -6.43
N LYS A 50 -40.72 31.93 -6.91
CA LYS A 50 -41.63 31.66 -8.02
C LYS A 50 -40.83 31.73 -9.33
N LEU A 51 -40.14 30.65 -9.69
CA LEU A 51 -39.45 30.56 -10.98
C LEU A 51 -40.49 30.26 -12.07
N HIS A 52 -40.82 31.26 -12.88
CA HIS A 52 -41.59 31.07 -14.11
C HIS A 52 -40.80 30.15 -15.05
N ILE A 53 -41.35 28.97 -15.33
CA ILE A 53 -40.82 28.04 -16.32
C ILE A 53 -41.31 28.53 -17.70
N GLY A 54 -40.61 29.53 -18.25
CA GLY A 54 -40.65 29.82 -19.68
C GLY A 54 -39.84 28.74 -20.40
N GLY A 55 -40.49 28.03 -21.32
CA GLY A 55 -39.90 26.90 -22.05
C GLY A 55 -38.63 27.29 -22.80
N VAL A 56 -37.51 26.67 -22.42
CA VAL A 56 -36.33 26.60 -23.28
C VAL A 56 -36.33 25.24 -23.95
N SER A 57 -36.59 25.27 -25.25
CA SER A 57 -36.69 24.12 -26.13
C SER A 57 -35.41 23.27 -26.08
N ARG A 58 -35.60 21.96 -26.08
CA ARG A 58 -34.61 20.90 -25.81
C ARG A 58 -33.58 20.68 -26.95
N VAL A 59 -33.24 21.70 -27.74
CA VAL A 59 -32.65 21.50 -29.09
C VAL A 59 -31.21 22.01 -29.27
N THR A 60 -30.62 22.78 -28.36
CA THR A 60 -29.31 23.44 -28.65
C THR A 60 -28.09 22.90 -27.90
N CYS A 61 -28.08 21.63 -27.46
CA CYS A 61 -26.84 20.99 -27.00
C CYS A 61 -26.18 20.06 -28.05
N ARG A 62 -26.78 19.91 -29.25
CA ARG A 62 -26.21 19.09 -30.34
C ARG A 62 -25.41 19.88 -31.39
N HIS A 63 -25.48 21.22 -31.38
CA HIS A 63 -24.82 22.05 -32.39
C HIS A 63 -23.50 22.70 -31.94
N LEU A 64 -23.08 22.51 -30.70
CA LEU A 64 -21.79 23.02 -30.18
C LEU A 64 -20.68 21.95 -30.12
N TRP A 65 -20.94 20.71 -30.54
CA TRP A 65 -19.90 19.67 -30.68
C TRP A 65 -19.23 19.69 -32.07
N SER A 66 -19.73 20.47 -33.03
CA SER A 66 -19.26 20.47 -34.43
C SER A 66 -18.18 21.50 -34.76
N GLN A 67 -17.66 22.25 -33.79
CA GLN A 67 -16.73 23.39 -33.99
C GLN A 67 -15.31 23.15 -33.42
N GLY A 68 -14.83 21.89 -33.38
CA GLY A 68 -13.39 21.59 -33.25
C GLY A 68 -12.64 22.02 -31.98
N LEU A 69 -13.33 22.54 -30.95
CA LEU A 69 -12.71 23.13 -29.74
C LEU A 69 -12.45 22.13 -28.60
N VAL A 70 -12.22 20.84 -28.90
CA VAL A 70 -11.88 19.82 -27.88
C VAL A 70 -10.56 19.11 -28.15
N ARG A 71 -9.77 19.59 -29.13
CA ARG A 71 -8.49 18.95 -29.51
C ARG A 71 -7.33 19.26 -28.55
N GLY A 72 -7.45 20.25 -27.66
CA GLY A 72 -6.38 20.66 -26.73
C GLY A 72 -6.42 20.01 -25.34
N ALA A 73 -7.61 19.65 -24.84
CA ALA A 73 -7.75 19.07 -23.49
C ALA A 73 -7.20 17.65 -23.39
N SER A 74 -7.25 16.88 -24.50
CA SER A 74 -6.78 15.50 -24.54
C SER A 74 -5.25 15.40 -24.44
N ALA A 75 -4.52 16.23 -25.19
CA ALA A 75 -3.06 16.22 -25.15
C ALA A 75 -2.52 16.63 -23.78
N HIS A 76 -3.06 17.70 -23.18
CA HIS A 76 -2.59 18.17 -21.87
C HIS A 76 -2.88 17.17 -20.75
N LEU A 77 -4.08 16.55 -20.75
CA LEU A 77 -4.43 15.51 -19.78
C LEU A 77 -3.57 14.25 -19.97
N MET A 78 -3.23 13.89 -21.21
CA MET A 78 -2.29 12.80 -21.50
C MET A 78 -0.88 13.11 -20.97
N THR A 79 -0.40 14.35 -21.11
CA THR A 79 0.89 14.76 -20.55
C THR A 79 0.91 14.72 -19.02
N ILE A 80 -0.13 15.24 -18.34
CA ILE A 80 -0.22 15.22 -16.87
C ILE A 80 -0.25 13.77 -16.36
N ARG A 81 -1.02 12.91 -17.03
CA ARG A 81 -1.11 11.47 -16.69
C ARG A 81 0.23 10.75 -16.91
N MET A 82 0.95 11.06 -17.99
CA MET A 82 2.26 10.51 -18.27
C MET A 82 3.29 10.91 -17.19
N VAL A 83 3.29 12.19 -16.80
CA VAL A 83 4.19 12.70 -15.75
C VAL A 83 3.88 12.06 -14.40
N LEU A 84 2.60 11.95 -14.02
CA LEU A 84 2.20 11.29 -12.77
C LEU A 84 2.63 9.82 -12.76
N HIS A 85 2.46 9.11 -13.89
CA HIS A 85 2.87 7.71 -14.01
C HIS A 85 4.38 7.53 -13.79
N LEU A 86 5.21 8.39 -14.41
CA LEU A 86 6.66 8.38 -14.22
C LEU A 86 7.06 8.67 -12.77
N ILE A 87 6.44 9.66 -12.14
CA ILE A 87 6.70 10.00 -10.73
C ILE A 87 6.35 8.81 -9.82
N THR A 88 5.23 8.13 -10.05
CA THR A 88 4.84 6.96 -9.30
C THR A 88 5.86 5.83 -9.43
N LEU A 89 6.26 5.48 -10.65
CA LEU A 89 7.26 4.42 -10.88
C LEU A 89 8.62 4.75 -10.25
N GLN A 90 9.07 6.00 -10.35
CA GLN A 90 10.31 6.45 -9.69
C GLN A 90 10.23 6.35 -8.17
N LYS A 91 9.07 6.72 -7.59
CA LYS A 91 8.82 6.59 -6.15
C LYS A 91 8.85 5.11 -5.73
N GLU A 92 8.20 4.22 -6.47
CA GLU A 92 8.18 2.79 -6.18
C GLU A 92 9.58 2.17 -6.27
N LEU A 93 10.38 2.59 -7.25
CA LEU A 93 11.78 2.18 -7.36
C LEU A 93 12.59 2.60 -6.13
N MET A 94 12.42 3.85 -5.68
CA MET A 94 13.09 4.34 -4.48
C MET A 94 12.70 3.53 -3.23
N ILE A 95 11.42 3.18 -3.09
CA ILE A 95 10.92 2.36 -1.98
C ILE A 95 11.59 0.97 -1.99
N LEU A 96 11.71 0.34 -3.16
CA LEU A 96 12.39 -0.95 -3.30
C LEU A 96 13.88 -0.85 -2.95
N MET A 97 14.57 0.20 -3.43
CA MET A 97 16.00 0.40 -3.17
C MET A 97 16.30 0.68 -1.69
N MET A 98 15.38 1.32 -0.97
CA MET A 98 15.52 1.58 0.47
C MET A 98 15.04 0.41 1.34
N SER A 99 14.37 -0.59 0.75
CA SER A 99 13.89 -1.73 1.50
C SER A 99 15.06 -2.68 1.86
N PRO A 100 15.15 -3.15 3.11
CA PRO A 100 16.22 -4.05 3.55
C PRO A 100 15.97 -5.52 3.14
N ASP A 101 14.88 -5.80 2.42
CA ASP A 101 14.41 -7.15 2.12
C ASP A 101 15.35 -7.81 1.09
N LYS A 102 16.18 -8.73 1.54
CA LYS A 102 17.10 -9.47 0.65
C LYS A 102 16.40 -10.49 -0.23
N SER A 103 15.14 -10.83 0.06
CA SER A 103 14.40 -11.85 -0.65
C SER A 103 13.73 -11.35 -1.92
N VAL A 104 13.50 -10.03 -2.06
CA VAL A 104 12.81 -9.45 -3.22
C VAL A 104 13.53 -8.20 -3.69
N SER A 105 13.68 -8.05 -5.00
CA SER A 105 14.24 -6.83 -5.61
C SER A 105 13.64 -6.62 -6.99
N ALA A 106 13.61 -5.37 -7.47
CA ALA A 106 13.17 -5.07 -8.82
C ALA A 106 13.89 -3.84 -9.36
N PHE A 107 14.27 -3.87 -10.63
CA PHE A 107 14.98 -2.79 -11.30
C PHE A 107 14.47 -2.61 -12.73
N PRO A 108 14.47 -1.39 -13.29
CA PRO A 108 14.13 -1.16 -14.68
C PRO A 108 15.09 -1.90 -15.62
N GLU A 109 14.54 -2.40 -16.72
CA GLU A 109 15.26 -3.07 -17.80
C GLU A 109 15.83 -2.01 -18.75
N GLY A 110 17.12 -1.69 -18.56
CA GLY A 110 17.82 -0.69 -19.36
C GLY A 110 17.27 0.71 -19.18
N GLU A 111 16.92 1.38 -20.28
CA GLU A 111 16.37 2.74 -20.26
C GLU A 111 14.84 2.80 -20.17
N ASN A 112 14.15 1.66 -20.29
CA ASN A 112 12.70 1.63 -20.28
C ASN A 112 12.15 1.52 -18.86
N LEU A 113 11.65 2.65 -18.34
CA LEU A 113 11.04 2.70 -17.01
C LEU A 113 9.72 1.91 -16.91
N PHE A 114 9.12 1.47 -18.02
CA PHE A 114 7.89 0.66 -18.02
C PHE A 114 8.12 -0.85 -18.04
N LYS A 115 9.38 -1.30 -18.10
CA LYS A 115 9.73 -2.73 -18.06
C LYS A 115 10.75 -2.97 -16.99
N TRP A 116 10.42 -3.78 -16.00
CA TRP A 116 11.29 -4.06 -14.87
C TRP A 116 11.58 -5.54 -14.78
N ILE A 117 12.77 -5.86 -14.28
CA ILE A 117 13.18 -7.20 -13.90
C ILE A 117 13.13 -7.31 -12.39
N GLY A 118 12.20 -8.13 -11.90
CA GLY A 118 12.12 -8.55 -10.51
C GLY A 118 12.97 -9.78 -10.26
N THR A 119 13.54 -9.89 -9.06
CA THR A 119 14.20 -11.09 -8.57
C THR A 119 13.59 -11.45 -7.22
N ILE A 120 13.14 -12.70 -7.08
CA ILE A 120 12.63 -13.24 -5.82
C ILE A 120 13.43 -14.47 -5.41
N THR A 121 13.66 -14.60 -4.12
CA THR A 121 14.23 -15.80 -3.51
C THR A 121 13.09 -16.66 -2.97
N GLY A 122 13.15 -17.96 -3.23
CA GLY A 122 12.16 -18.91 -2.72
C GLY A 122 12.10 -18.88 -1.19
N PRO A 123 10.91 -19.02 -0.58
CA PRO A 123 10.77 -19.00 0.88
C PRO A 123 11.47 -20.19 1.54
N GLU A 124 12.02 -19.97 2.73
CA GLU A 124 12.69 -21.00 3.53
C GLU A 124 11.70 -22.11 3.93
N GLY A 125 12.16 -23.36 3.91
CA GLY A 125 11.33 -24.51 4.29
C GLY A 125 10.31 -24.95 3.22
N THR A 126 10.39 -24.40 2.01
CA THR A 126 9.61 -24.82 0.84
C THR A 126 10.47 -25.62 -0.13
N VAL A 127 9.84 -26.24 -1.15
CA VAL A 127 10.58 -26.88 -2.25
C VAL A 127 11.37 -25.89 -3.12
N TYR A 128 11.14 -24.59 -2.92
CA TYR A 128 11.80 -23.51 -3.64
C TYR A 128 12.92 -22.86 -2.84
N ASP A 129 13.17 -23.32 -1.61
CA ASP A 129 14.21 -22.79 -0.74
C ASP A 129 15.59 -22.79 -1.43
N GLY A 130 16.32 -21.70 -1.29
CA GLY A 130 17.61 -21.48 -1.96
C GLY A 130 17.54 -21.20 -3.46
N LEU A 131 16.38 -21.25 -4.10
CA LEU A 131 16.23 -20.92 -5.52
C LEU A 131 15.96 -19.43 -5.74
N THR A 132 16.47 -18.90 -6.84
CA THR A 132 16.27 -17.51 -7.26
C THR A 132 15.52 -17.45 -8.58
N TYR A 133 14.37 -16.78 -8.59
CA TYR A 133 13.53 -16.62 -9.76
C TYR A 133 13.59 -15.19 -10.27
N LYS A 134 13.76 -15.05 -11.58
CA LYS A 134 13.62 -13.77 -12.28
C LYS A 134 12.20 -13.63 -12.81
N LEU A 135 11.64 -12.43 -12.69
CA LEU A 135 10.34 -12.06 -13.21
C LEU A 135 10.47 -10.84 -14.10
N ALA A 136 9.67 -10.80 -15.17
CA ALA A 136 9.44 -9.59 -15.95
C ALA A 136 8.15 -8.92 -15.47
N LEU A 137 8.22 -7.62 -15.23
CA LEU A 137 7.09 -6.76 -14.91
C LEU A 137 6.95 -5.72 -16.03
N GLU A 138 5.79 -5.67 -16.67
CA GLU A 138 5.49 -4.70 -17.73
C GLU A 138 4.32 -3.82 -17.29
N PHE A 139 4.57 -2.52 -17.17
CA PHE A 139 3.59 -1.55 -16.71
C PHE A 139 2.79 -1.00 -17.90
N PRO A 140 1.46 -1.17 -17.93
CA PRO A 140 0.65 -0.57 -18.97
C PRO A 140 0.57 0.95 -18.77
N HIS A 141 0.28 1.69 -19.85
CA HIS A 141 -0.01 3.13 -19.80
C HIS A 141 -1.21 3.50 -18.90
N SER A 142 -1.96 2.49 -18.44
CA SER A 142 -3.06 2.63 -17.50
C SER A 142 -2.72 2.44 -16.03
N TYR A 143 -1.48 2.10 -15.70
CA TYR A 143 -1.02 2.02 -14.33
C TYR A 143 -1.14 3.38 -13.61
N PRO A 144 -1.53 3.43 -12.32
CA PRO A 144 -1.81 2.30 -11.42
C PRO A 144 -3.26 1.79 -11.49
N TYR A 145 -4.10 2.25 -12.41
CA TYR A 145 -5.50 1.81 -12.51
C TYR A 145 -5.64 0.40 -13.09
N SER A 146 -4.65 -0.07 -13.84
CA SER A 146 -4.55 -1.45 -14.30
C SER A 146 -3.30 -2.10 -13.73
N ALA A 147 -3.40 -3.39 -13.43
CA ALA A 147 -2.29 -4.20 -12.93
C ALA A 147 -1.14 -4.25 -13.96
N PRO A 148 0.11 -4.34 -13.48
CA PRO A 148 1.24 -4.69 -14.33
C PRO A 148 1.12 -6.15 -14.78
N ILE A 149 1.64 -6.44 -15.97
CA ILE A 149 1.77 -7.81 -16.45
C ILE A 149 3.02 -8.39 -15.82
N VAL A 150 2.86 -9.44 -15.01
CA VAL A 150 3.98 -10.11 -14.34
C VAL A 150 4.12 -11.54 -14.84
N ARG A 151 5.34 -11.92 -15.23
CA ARG A 151 5.64 -13.27 -15.72
C ARG A 151 6.97 -13.76 -15.18
N PHE A 152 7.06 -15.05 -14.87
CA PHE A 152 8.33 -15.72 -14.58
C PHE A 152 9.18 -15.82 -15.85
N LEU A 153 10.43 -15.39 -15.76
CA LEU A 153 11.46 -15.62 -16.78
C LEU A 153 12.20 -16.92 -16.51
N THR A 154 12.44 -17.22 -15.24
CA THR A 154 12.99 -18.51 -14.82
C THR A 154 11.86 -19.54 -14.80
N PRO A 155 12.02 -20.73 -15.42
CA PRO A 155 11.02 -21.80 -15.33
C PRO A 155 10.68 -22.13 -13.86
N CYS A 156 9.39 -22.12 -13.54
CA CYS A 156 8.88 -22.40 -12.20
C CYS A 156 7.75 -23.41 -12.31
N PHE A 157 7.86 -24.52 -11.57
CA PHE A 157 6.83 -25.55 -11.51
C PHE A 157 5.93 -25.31 -10.31
N HIS A 158 4.83 -24.59 -10.51
CA HIS A 158 3.88 -24.25 -9.45
C HIS A 158 2.43 -24.34 -9.98
N PRO A 159 1.44 -24.81 -9.21
CA PRO A 159 0.05 -24.95 -9.69
C PRO A 159 -0.57 -23.65 -10.24
N ASN A 160 -0.15 -22.50 -9.71
CA ASN A 160 -0.58 -21.18 -10.15
C ASN A 160 0.32 -20.53 -11.21
N VAL A 161 1.33 -21.24 -11.74
CA VAL A 161 2.25 -20.74 -12.77
C VAL A 161 2.22 -21.67 -13.98
N ASP A 162 1.92 -21.11 -15.13
CA ASP A 162 1.92 -21.84 -16.40
C ASP A 162 3.35 -22.07 -16.92
N LEU A 163 3.54 -23.00 -17.85
CA LEU A 163 4.82 -23.30 -18.51
C LEU A 163 5.40 -22.09 -19.26
N ALA A 164 4.55 -21.16 -19.69
CA ALA A 164 4.96 -19.89 -20.30
C ALA A 164 5.35 -18.81 -19.26
N GLY A 165 5.28 -19.12 -17.96
CA GLY A 165 5.61 -18.23 -16.85
C GLY A 165 4.46 -17.31 -16.41
N ASN A 166 3.25 -17.47 -16.95
CA ASN A 166 2.10 -16.65 -16.57
C ASN A 166 1.60 -17.01 -15.17
N ILE A 167 1.30 -15.99 -14.35
CA ILE A 167 0.90 -16.18 -12.95
C ILE A 167 -0.61 -16.02 -12.80
N CYS A 168 -1.25 -16.96 -12.13
CA CYS A 168 -2.66 -16.88 -11.74
C CYS A 168 -2.79 -16.41 -10.30
N LEU A 169 -2.75 -15.08 -10.11
CA LEU A 169 -2.93 -14.42 -8.82
C LEU A 169 -4.08 -13.40 -8.91
N ASP A 170 -4.96 -13.39 -7.92
CA ASP A 170 -6.19 -12.57 -7.91
C ASP A 170 -5.90 -11.06 -7.84
N ILE A 171 -4.88 -10.65 -7.08
CA ILE A 171 -4.47 -9.24 -7.02
C ILE A 171 -3.97 -8.72 -8.37
N LEU A 172 -3.49 -9.59 -9.28
CA LEU A 172 -3.09 -9.21 -10.65
C LEU A 172 -4.26 -9.22 -11.64
N LYS A 173 -5.46 -9.62 -11.21
CA LYS A 173 -6.65 -9.78 -12.04
C LYS A 173 -7.82 -8.95 -11.50
N ASP A 174 -8.80 -9.61 -10.89
CA ASP A 174 -10.07 -9.05 -10.46
C ASP A 174 -9.97 -8.25 -9.17
N LYS A 175 -8.96 -8.53 -8.33
CA LYS A 175 -8.75 -7.82 -7.06
C LYS A 175 -7.63 -6.78 -7.14
N TRP A 176 -7.26 -6.33 -8.33
CA TRP A 176 -6.26 -5.27 -8.48
C TRP A 176 -6.73 -3.96 -7.82
N SER A 177 -5.81 -3.32 -7.12
CA SER A 177 -6.00 -2.00 -6.54
C SER A 177 -4.79 -1.13 -6.83
N ALA A 178 -5.02 0.14 -7.18
CA ALA A 178 -3.98 1.15 -7.39
C ALA A 178 -3.16 1.48 -6.12
N LEU A 179 -3.50 0.88 -4.98
CA LEU A 179 -2.78 0.99 -3.72
C LEU A 179 -1.66 -0.05 -3.59
N TYR A 180 -1.58 -1.04 -4.48
CA TYR A 180 -0.53 -2.03 -4.46
C TYR A 180 0.72 -1.51 -5.18
N ASP A 181 1.83 -1.45 -4.46
CA ASP A 181 3.16 -1.15 -5.01
C ASP A 181 3.83 -2.42 -5.56
N VAL A 182 4.85 -2.26 -6.42
CA VAL A 182 5.68 -3.39 -6.93
C VAL A 182 6.17 -4.30 -5.81
N ARG A 183 6.60 -3.74 -4.68
CA ARG A 183 7.07 -4.52 -3.51
C ARG A 183 5.99 -5.48 -3.02
N THR A 184 4.76 -5.00 -2.85
CA THR A 184 3.64 -5.81 -2.38
C THR A 184 3.30 -6.92 -3.37
N ILE A 185 3.41 -6.65 -4.67
CA ILE A 185 3.22 -7.66 -5.72
C ILE A 185 4.29 -8.76 -5.60
N LEU A 186 5.57 -8.40 -5.49
CA LEU A 186 6.66 -9.36 -5.36
C LEU A 186 6.54 -10.21 -4.09
N LEU A 187 6.19 -9.59 -2.96
CA LEU A 187 5.94 -10.31 -1.71
C LEU A 187 4.76 -11.26 -1.80
N SER A 188 3.69 -10.87 -2.50
CA SER A 188 2.53 -11.73 -2.73
C SER A 188 2.88 -12.94 -3.59
N ILE A 189 3.71 -12.75 -4.62
CA ILE A 189 4.22 -13.86 -5.44
C ILE A 189 5.14 -14.76 -4.62
N GLN A 190 6.00 -14.19 -3.77
CA GLN A 190 6.85 -14.96 -2.87
C GLN A 190 6.00 -15.83 -1.93
N SER A 191 4.98 -15.26 -1.30
CA SER A 191 4.05 -15.98 -0.41
C SER A 191 3.23 -17.05 -1.13
N LEU A 192 3.00 -16.90 -2.44
CA LEU A 192 2.34 -17.92 -3.24
C LEU A 192 3.22 -19.17 -3.40
N LEU A 193 4.55 -19.04 -3.32
CA LEU A 193 5.48 -20.17 -3.37
C LEU A 193 5.59 -20.92 -2.03
N GLY A 194 5.20 -20.31 -0.91
CA GLY A 194 5.00 -20.99 0.39
C GLY A 194 4.90 -20.04 1.57
#